data_AF-A0A7J3D693-F1
#
_entry.id   AF-A0A7J3D693-F1
#
_cell.length_a   1.000
_cell.length_b   1.000
_cell.length_c   1.000
_cell.angle_alpha   90.00
_cell.angle_beta   90.00
_cell.angle_gamma   90.00
#
_symmetry.space_group_name_H-M   'P 1'
#
loop_
_entity.id
_entity.type
_entity.pdbx_description
1 polymer ?
#
loop_
_entity_poly.entity_id
_entity_poly.type
_entity_poly.pdbx_seq_one_letter_code
_entity_poly.pdbx_strand_id
1 'polypeptide(L)'
;MWVVGKVRDKQSAITALALSTTFTIALLYSTLELPNVLNKLLVGVFPDYGLKLEEAEQFLSQIRPISYICFITTIALILFGIILKRRRLVKLGSLALYLPTFSYFASTMFFLTGIGILRIVWLPMIELAPGDTWSQKVYAAATFLELGDSVYMPYDFLRFSFTNLIGLVPDLFDSLFFNFIVYLSALIFFVSCTTWFYAKFNGIKIIDFSIYRYIRHPQYLSFILWSYGLLIFDKYLFRPPKGGYFAPPPLVWLIVVFTILAVALYEDSAMFRTFGQKYGEYRRKTPFITPLPKVISRGILFPFRKAFKKEYPERWFEIAFILGIYGLALIITSILY
;
A
#
# COMPACT_ATOMS: atom_id res chain seq x y z
N MET A 1 16.94 -26.91 -22.45
CA MET A 1 17.86 -26.25 -23.39
C MET A 1 17.39 -24.81 -23.57
N TRP A 2 17.97 -23.88 -22.81
CA TRP A 2 17.74 -22.44 -22.95
C TRP A 2 19.12 -21.79 -23.01
N VAL A 3 19.56 -21.47 -24.22
CA VAL A 3 20.75 -20.66 -24.47
C VAL A 3 20.32 -19.22 -24.26
N VAL A 4 20.52 -18.69 -23.05
CA VAL A 4 20.58 -17.25 -22.85
C VAL A 4 22.06 -16.90 -22.90
N GLY A 5 22.41 -16.19 -23.96
CA GLY A 5 23.76 -15.74 -24.23
C GLY A 5 24.37 -15.06 -23.01
N LYS A 6 25.66 -15.32 -22.84
CA LYS A 6 26.54 -14.68 -21.87
C LYS A 6 26.62 -13.18 -22.24
N VAL A 7 25.59 -12.41 -21.87
CA VAL A 7 25.58 -10.96 -22.06
C VAL A 7 26.78 -10.42 -21.29
N ARG A 8 27.72 -9.78 -22.01
CA ARG A 8 28.92 -9.17 -21.42
C ARG A 8 28.47 -8.25 -20.29
N ASP A 9 29.04 -8.42 -19.10
CA ASP A 9 28.69 -7.75 -17.84
C ASP A 9 28.26 -6.27 -17.97
N LYS A 10 28.95 -5.51 -18.83
CA LYS A 10 28.65 -4.11 -19.15
C LYS A 10 27.30 -3.90 -19.87
N GLN A 11 26.93 -4.74 -20.83
CA GLN A 11 25.64 -4.65 -21.53
C GLN A 11 24.48 -4.97 -20.58
N SER A 12 24.62 -6.02 -19.76
CA SER A 12 23.63 -6.37 -18.72
C SER A 12 23.39 -5.21 -17.76
N ALA A 13 24.46 -4.53 -17.34
CA ALA A 13 24.38 -3.37 -16.46
C ALA A 13 23.66 -2.18 -17.13
N ILE A 14 23.99 -1.85 -18.38
CA ILE A 14 23.35 -0.76 -19.13
C ILE A 14 21.85 -1.06 -19.33
N THR A 15 21.50 -2.27 -19.74
CA THR A 15 20.09 -2.67 -19.92
C THR A 15 19.33 -2.66 -18.60
N ALA A 16 19.93 -3.14 -17.52
CA ALA A 16 19.33 -3.10 -16.19
C ALA A 16 19.05 -1.66 -15.74
N LEU A 17 19.99 -0.74 -16.00
CA LEU A 17 19.85 0.69 -15.70
C LEU A 17 18.74 1.35 -16.53
N ALA A 18 18.70 1.08 -17.83
CA ALA A 18 17.67 1.65 -18.71
C ALA A 18 16.26 1.18 -18.31
N LEU A 19 16.11 -0.11 -17.99
CA LEU A 19 14.84 -0.67 -17.55
C LEU A 19 14.43 -0.15 -16.17
N SER A 20 15.35 -0.08 -15.21
CA SER A 20 15.04 0.44 -13.87
C SER A 20 14.67 1.92 -13.90
N THR A 21 15.33 2.74 -14.73
CA THR A 21 14.94 4.14 -14.97
C THR A 21 13.53 4.20 -15.52
N THR A 22 13.24 3.42 -16.58
CA THR A 22 11.92 3.38 -17.21
C THR A 22 10.84 2.97 -16.21
N PHE A 23 11.08 1.92 -15.44
CA PHE A 23 10.13 1.43 -14.42
C PHE A 23 9.91 2.44 -13.31
N THR A 24 10.97 3.12 -12.85
CA THR A 24 10.86 4.12 -11.78
C THR A 24 10.08 5.34 -12.26
N ILE A 25 10.40 5.87 -13.45
CA ILE A 25 9.66 7.00 -14.05
C ILE A 25 8.19 6.61 -14.30
N ALA A 26 7.95 5.43 -14.87
CA ALA A 26 6.60 4.95 -15.12
C ALA A 26 5.79 4.80 -13.82
N LEU A 27 6.40 4.28 -12.75
CA LEU A 27 5.76 4.16 -11.45
C LEU A 27 5.39 5.55 -10.91
N LEU A 28 6.34 6.47 -10.82
CA LEU A 28 6.12 7.84 -10.34
C LEU A 28 5.00 8.54 -11.13
N TYR A 29 5.07 8.46 -12.46
CA TYR A 29 4.06 9.04 -13.34
C TYR A 29 2.69 8.39 -13.12
N SER A 30 2.62 7.06 -13.03
CA SER A 30 1.36 6.32 -12.82
C SER A 30 0.68 6.64 -11.49
N THR A 31 1.44 7.02 -10.47
CA THR A 31 0.92 7.28 -9.12
C THR A 31 0.66 8.75 -8.84
N LEU A 32 1.42 9.68 -9.46
CA LEU A 32 1.28 11.12 -9.19
C LEU A 32 0.58 11.86 -10.31
N GLU A 33 1.01 11.67 -11.56
CA GLU A 33 0.52 12.46 -12.69
C GLU A 33 -0.71 11.85 -13.35
N LEU A 34 -0.71 10.53 -13.56
CA LEU A 34 -1.80 9.83 -14.22
C LEU A 34 -3.15 10.02 -13.51
N PRO A 35 -3.27 9.93 -12.17
CA PRO A 35 -4.55 10.17 -11.51
C PRO A 35 -5.03 11.61 -11.70
N ASN A 36 -4.13 12.59 -11.70
CA ASN A 36 -4.46 14.00 -11.94
C ASN A 36 -4.95 14.23 -13.37
N VAL A 37 -4.30 13.64 -14.37
CA VAL A 37 -4.72 13.70 -15.77
C VAL A 37 -6.09 13.03 -15.96
N LEU A 38 -6.27 11.84 -15.41
CA LEU A 38 -7.55 11.12 -15.46
C LEU A 38 -8.66 11.89 -14.76
N ASN A 39 -8.36 12.50 -13.60
CA ASN A 39 -9.32 13.33 -12.89
C ASN A 39 -9.78 14.51 -13.76
N LYS A 40 -8.85 15.26 -14.37
CA LYS A 40 -9.19 16.38 -15.27
C LYS A 40 -10.08 15.96 -16.44
N LEU A 41 -9.82 14.79 -17.02
CA LEU A 41 -10.65 14.25 -18.11
C LEU A 41 -12.04 13.83 -17.62
N LEU A 42 -12.11 13.20 -16.45
CA LEU A 42 -13.35 12.63 -15.92
C LEU A 42 -14.26 13.67 -15.25
N VAL A 43 -13.73 14.80 -14.77
CA VAL A 43 -14.54 15.88 -14.16
C VAL A 43 -15.59 16.42 -15.14
N GLY A 44 -15.32 16.39 -16.45
CA GLY A 44 -16.32 16.77 -17.46
C GLY A 44 -17.52 15.82 -17.55
N VAL A 45 -17.37 14.56 -17.10
CA VAL A 45 -18.42 13.53 -17.11
C VAL A 45 -19.04 13.36 -15.71
N PHE A 46 -18.20 13.40 -14.68
CA PHE A 46 -18.57 13.27 -13.28
C PHE A 46 -18.21 14.59 -12.56
N PRO A 47 -19.10 15.59 -12.62
CA PRO A 47 -18.83 16.93 -12.14
C PRO A 47 -18.72 16.98 -10.61
N ASP A 48 -18.04 18.01 -10.12
CA ASP A 48 -18.00 18.31 -8.70
C ASP A 48 -19.27 19.05 -8.28
N TYR A 49 -20.15 18.38 -7.54
CA TYR A 49 -21.38 18.99 -7.03
C TYR A 49 -21.12 19.94 -5.85
N GLY A 50 -19.94 19.91 -5.22
CA GLY A 50 -19.57 20.83 -4.15
C GLY A 50 -20.61 20.89 -3.01
N LEU A 51 -21.18 22.07 -2.77
CA LEU A 51 -22.22 22.32 -1.74
C LEU A 51 -23.66 22.08 -2.25
N LYS A 52 -23.85 21.69 -3.52
CA LYS A 52 -25.16 21.44 -4.11
C LYS A 52 -25.66 20.05 -3.71
N LEU A 53 -26.09 19.94 -2.45
CA LEU A 53 -26.46 18.66 -1.83
C LEU A 53 -27.61 17.96 -2.58
N GLU A 54 -28.61 18.71 -3.05
CA GLU A 54 -29.75 18.14 -3.78
C GLU A 54 -29.34 17.52 -5.12
N GLU A 55 -28.49 18.19 -5.91
CA GLU A 55 -27.97 17.65 -7.17
C GLU A 55 -27.11 16.41 -6.92
N ALA A 56 -26.30 16.43 -5.86
CA ALA A 56 -25.48 15.29 -5.45
C ALA A 56 -26.34 14.08 -5.03
N GLU A 57 -27.42 14.29 -4.27
CA GLU A 57 -28.35 13.24 -3.85
C GLU A 57 -29.12 12.65 -5.03
N GLN A 58 -29.57 13.48 -5.97
CA GLN A 58 -30.20 13.00 -7.20
C GLN A 58 -29.25 12.12 -8.00
N PHE A 59 -27.99 12.55 -8.17
CA PHE A 59 -26.98 11.75 -8.84
C PHE A 59 -26.69 10.43 -8.12
N LEU A 60 -26.55 10.45 -6.78
CA LEU A 60 -26.37 9.24 -5.98
C LEU A 60 -27.54 8.27 -6.14
N SER A 61 -28.78 8.77 -6.17
CA SER A 61 -29.97 7.94 -6.36
C SER A 61 -29.96 7.19 -7.70
N GLN A 62 -29.45 7.83 -8.76
CA GLN A 62 -29.32 7.23 -10.10
C GLN A 62 -28.19 6.20 -10.16
N ILE A 63 -27.08 6.44 -9.44
CA ILE A 63 -25.90 5.57 -9.45
C ILE A 63 -26.02 4.39 -8.47
N ARG A 64 -26.85 4.51 -7.43
CA ARG A 64 -27.01 3.49 -6.38
C ARG A 64 -27.22 2.07 -6.94
N PRO A 65 -28.11 1.79 -7.90
CA PRO A 65 -28.27 0.44 -8.42
C PRO A 65 -27.00 -0.14 -9.03
N ILE A 66 -26.26 0.68 -9.80
CA ILE A 66 -24.99 0.30 -10.42
C ILE A 66 -23.96 -0.04 -9.34
N SER A 67 -23.92 0.76 -8.28
CA SER A 67 -23.04 0.54 -7.15
C SER A 67 -23.26 -0.80 -6.45
N TYR A 68 -24.52 -1.13 -6.12
CA TYR A 68 -24.85 -2.42 -5.52
C TYR A 68 -24.47 -3.59 -6.43
N ILE A 69 -24.73 -3.48 -7.74
CA ILE A 69 -24.33 -4.51 -8.72
C ILE A 69 -22.81 -4.68 -8.73
N CYS A 70 -22.04 -3.60 -8.77
CA CYS A 70 -20.58 -3.62 -8.74
C CYS A 70 -20.05 -4.28 -7.46
N PHE A 71 -20.60 -3.93 -6.30
CA PHE A 71 -20.20 -4.49 -5.02
C PHE A 71 -20.53 -5.99 -4.91
N ILE A 72 -21.78 -6.38 -5.22
CA ILE A 72 -22.20 -7.79 -5.19
C ILE A 72 -21.35 -8.62 -6.14
N THR A 73 -21.10 -8.12 -7.36
CA THR A 73 -20.24 -8.79 -8.34
C THR A 73 -18.83 -8.97 -7.81
N THR A 74 -18.27 -7.94 -7.16
CA THR A 74 -16.94 -7.98 -6.55
C THR A 74 -16.86 -9.06 -5.47
N ILE A 75 -17.83 -9.10 -4.55
CA ILE A 75 -17.90 -10.11 -3.49
C ILE A 75 -18.12 -11.51 -4.07
N ALA A 76 -19.01 -11.66 -5.05
CA ALA A 76 -19.28 -12.92 -5.71
C ALA A 76 -18.02 -13.46 -6.40
N LEU A 77 -17.23 -12.63 -7.09
CA LEU A 77 -15.95 -13.02 -7.69
C LEU A 77 -14.96 -13.57 -6.66
N ILE A 78 -14.89 -12.94 -5.48
CA ILE A 78 -14.03 -13.40 -4.38
C ILE A 78 -14.54 -14.74 -3.84
N LEU A 79 -15.81 -14.83 -3.45
CA LEU A 79 -16.40 -16.03 -2.84
C LEU A 79 -16.40 -17.22 -3.81
N PHE A 80 -16.88 -17.05 -5.04
CA PHE A 80 -16.83 -18.11 -6.05
C PHE A 80 -15.39 -18.47 -6.40
N GLY A 81 -14.48 -17.49 -6.44
CA GLY A 81 -13.06 -17.75 -6.64
C GLY A 81 -12.45 -18.65 -5.56
N ILE A 82 -12.85 -18.47 -4.30
CA ILE A 82 -12.42 -19.30 -3.17
C ILE A 82 -13.06 -20.69 -3.26
N ILE A 83 -14.38 -20.76 -3.41
CA ILE A 83 -15.16 -22.01 -3.47
C ILE A 83 -14.67 -22.90 -4.62
N LEU A 84 -14.52 -22.31 -5.82
CA LEU A 84 -14.07 -23.01 -7.02
C LEU A 84 -12.54 -23.17 -7.10
N LYS A 85 -11.79 -22.71 -6.08
CA LYS A 85 -10.32 -22.68 -6.05
C LYS A 85 -9.69 -22.00 -7.29
N ARG A 86 -10.43 -21.07 -7.92
CA ARG A 86 -9.99 -20.32 -9.10
C ARG A 86 -9.31 -19.02 -8.70
N ARG A 87 -7.98 -19.08 -8.57
CA ARG A 87 -7.13 -17.94 -8.19
C ARG A 87 -7.34 -16.68 -9.05
N ARG A 88 -7.68 -16.83 -10.34
CA ARG A 88 -7.93 -15.69 -11.24
C ARG A 88 -9.15 -14.87 -10.81
N LEU A 89 -10.24 -15.52 -10.40
CA LEU A 89 -11.46 -14.84 -9.95
C LEU A 89 -11.22 -14.10 -8.63
N VAL A 90 -10.54 -14.75 -7.68
CA VAL A 90 -10.13 -14.10 -6.42
C VAL A 90 -9.29 -12.86 -6.69
N LYS A 91 -8.28 -12.96 -7.58
CA LYS A 91 -7.44 -11.82 -7.96
C LYS A 91 -8.24 -10.66 -8.56
N LEU A 92 -9.18 -10.94 -9.46
CA LEU A 92 -10.03 -9.92 -10.08
C LEU A 92 -10.94 -9.25 -9.06
N GLY A 93 -11.60 -10.03 -8.21
CA GLY A 93 -12.45 -9.50 -7.15
C GLY A 93 -11.66 -8.67 -6.13
N SER A 94 -10.50 -9.15 -5.68
CA SER A 94 -9.62 -8.36 -4.80
C SER A 94 -9.14 -7.07 -5.46
N LEU A 95 -8.76 -7.11 -6.75
CA LEU A 95 -8.36 -5.92 -7.49
C LEU A 95 -9.50 -4.90 -7.56
N ALA A 96 -10.73 -5.34 -7.86
CA ALA A 96 -11.91 -4.48 -7.90
C ALA A 96 -12.22 -3.86 -6.53
N LEU A 97 -12.01 -4.60 -5.43
CA LEU A 97 -12.18 -4.09 -4.06
C LEU A 97 -11.14 -3.01 -3.69
N TYR A 98 -9.91 -3.12 -4.20
CA TYR A 98 -8.85 -2.14 -3.97
C TYR A 98 -8.88 -0.97 -4.96
N LEU A 99 -9.54 -1.09 -6.11
CA LEU A 99 -9.58 -0.03 -7.12
C LEU A 99 -10.04 1.34 -6.57
N PRO A 100 -11.02 1.42 -5.66
CA PRO A 100 -11.39 2.67 -5.00
C PRO A 100 -10.23 3.36 -4.28
N THR A 101 -9.15 2.70 -3.88
CA THR A 101 -8.04 3.40 -3.20
C THR A 101 -7.35 4.42 -4.11
N PHE A 102 -7.36 4.21 -5.44
CA PHE A 102 -6.79 5.15 -6.41
C PHE A 102 -7.60 6.45 -6.56
N SER A 103 -8.82 6.48 -6.06
CA SER A 103 -9.63 7.70 -6.04
C SER A 103 -9.14 8.73 -5.03
N TYR A 104 -8.32 8.36 -4.04
CA TYR A 104 -7.76 9.29 -3.06
C TYR A 104 -6.77 10.28 -3.66
N PHE A 105 -6.29 10.01 -4.87
CA PHE A 105 -5.53 11.00 -5.64
C PHE A 105 -6.43 12.05 -6.33
N ALA A 106 -7.77 11.97 -6.19
CA ALA A 106 -8.71 12.98 -6.66
C ALA A 106 -8.87 14.11 -5.63
N SER A 107 -8.33 15.28 -5.96
CA SER A 107 -8.43 16.47 -5.11
C SER A 107 -9.75 17.24 -5.31
N THR A 108 -10.89 16.64 -4.97
CA THR A 108 -12.24 17.17 -5.31
C THR A 108 -13.19 17.16 -4.12
N MET A 109 -14.18 18.05 -4.10
CA MET A 109 -15.10 18.19 -2.96
C MET A 109 -16.11 17.05 -2.86
N PHE A 110 -16.67 16.61 -3.99
CA PHE A 110 -17.63 15.52 -4.03
C PHE A 110 -16.97 14.13 -4.19
N PHE A 111 -17.54 13.15 -3.48
CA PHE A 111 -16.98 11.80 -3.28
C PHE A 111 -16.77 11.00 -4.58
N LEU A 112 -17.65 11.18 -5.59
CA LEU A 112 -17.59 10.47 -6.88
C LEU A 112 -17.08 11.34 -8.05
N THR A 113 -16.57 12.55 -7.78
CA THR A 113 -16.09 13.47 -8.82
C THR A 113 -14.87 12.91 -9.54
N GLY A 114 -14.86 13.01 -10.88
CA GLY A 114 -13.72 12.62 -11.69
C GLY A 114 -13.27 11.18 -11.45
N ILE A 115 -12.01 10.97 -11.02
CA ILE A 115 -11.50 9.63 -10.66
C ILE A 115 -12.09 9.10 -9.33
N GLY A 116 -12.77 9.96 -8.56
CA GLY A 116 -13.64 9.64 -7.43
C GLY A 116 -14.69 8.58 -7.74
N ILE A 117 -15.15 8.49 -9.00
CA ILE A 117 -16.17 7.51 -9.43
C ILE A 117 -15.78 6.06 -9.13
N LEU A 118 -14.48 5.76 -9.03
CA LEU A 118 -14.00 4.42 -8.66
C LEU A 118 -14.56 3.96 -7.30
N ARG A 119 -14.87 4.91 -6.40
CA ARG A 119 -15.46 4.63 -5.09
C ARG A 119 -16.91 4.15 -5.13
N ILE A 120 -17.53 4.12 -6.31
CA ILE A 120 -18.85 3.51 -6.52
C ILE A 120 -18.94 2.08 -5.96
N VAL A 121 -17.83 1.34 -5.93
CA VAL A 121 -17.76 -0.01 -5.36
C VAL A 121 -17.97 0.00 -3.84
N TRP A 122 -17.56 1.06 -3.13
CA TRP A 122 -17.68 1.18 -1.67
C TRP A 122 -18.98 1.86 -1.21
N LEU A 123 -19.73 2.50 -2.10
CA LEU A 123 -20.98 3.17 -1.77
C LEU A 123 -21.96 2.27 -0.97
N PRO A 124 -22.15 0.96 -1.24
CA PRO A 124 -23.05 0.13 -0.45
C PRO A 124 -22.55 -0.09 0.99
N MET A 125 -21.23 -0.12 1.19
CA MET A 125 -20.64 -0.17 2.54
C MET A 125 -20.89 1.13 3.31
N ILE A 126 -20.79 2.28 2.62
CA ILE A 126 -21.08 3.59 3.22
C ILE A 126 -22.55 3.69 3.61
N GLU A 127 -23.47 3.18 2.78
CA GLU A 127 -24.90 3.23 3.08
C GLU A 127 -25.32 2.37 4.28
N LEU A 128 -24.55 1.33 4.60
CA LEU A 128 -24.71 0.49 5.79
C LEU A 128 -24.16 1.14 7.07
N ALA A 129 -23.38 2.22 6.96
CA ALA A 129 -22.90 2.95 8.12
C ALA A 129 -24.07 3.62 8.87
N PRO A 130 -23.98 3.75 10.21
CA PRO A 130 -25.03 4.39 11.00
C PRO A 130 -25.18 5.87 10.62
N GLY A 131 -26.42 6.37 10.64
CA GLY A 131 -26.74 7.76 10.32
C GLY A 131 -28.02 7.89 9.48
N ASP A 132 -28.77 8.96 9.70
CA ASP A 132 -30.04 9.23 9.01
C ASP A 132 -29.83 10.01 7.70
N THR A 133 -28.81 10.87 7.66
CA THR A 133 -28.46 11.65 6.47
C THR A 133 -27.24 11.07 5.75
N TRP A 134 -27.11 11.35 4.45
CA TRP A 134 -25.96 10.92 3.65
C TRP A 134 -24.62 11.41 4.24
N SER A 135 -24.58 12.66 4.71
CA SER A 135 -23.38 13.22 5.35
C SER A 135 -22.99 12.47 6.63
N GLN A 136 -23.96 12.09 7.46
CA GLN A 136 -23.70 11.29 8.67
C GLN A 136 -23.18 9.90 8.32
N LYS A 137 -23.75 9.24 7.31
CA LYS A 137 -23.28 7.92 6.86
C LYS A 137 -21.85 7.95 6.32
N VAL A 138 -21.51 8.97 5.53
CA VAL A 138 -20.13 9.18 5.05
C VAL A 138 -19.17 9.39 6.21
N TYR A 139 -19.57 10.18 7.22
CA TYR A 139 -18.76 10.42 8.42
C TYR A 139 -18.59 9.16 9.27
N ALA A 140 -19.66 8.39 9.48
CA ALA A 140 -19.58 7.12 10.19
C ALA A 140 -18.74 6.08 9.44
N ALA A 141 -18.83 6.05 8.10
CA ALA A 141 -17.97 5.23 7.26
C ALA A 141 -16.49 5.63 7.36
N ALA A 142 -16.21 6.93 7.48
CA ALA A 142 -14.86 7.45 7.73
C ALA A 142 -14.29 6.90 9.05
N THR A 143 -15.07 6.83 10.13
CA THR A 143 -14.63 6.24 11.40
C THR A 143 -14.18 4.78 11.25
N PHE A 144 -14.82 4.00 10.36
CA PHE A 144 -14.35 2.63 10.06
C PHE A 144 -13.03 2.62 9.28
N LEU A 145 -12.83 3.58 8.36
CA LEU A 145 -11.59 3.70 7.60
C LEU A 145 -10.41 4.15 8.47
N GLU A 146 -10.70 4.92 9.52
CA GLU A 146 -9.77 5.38 10.55
C GLU A 146 -9.31 4.25 11.50
N LEU A 147 -9.86 3.02 11.43
CA LEU A 147 -9.42 1.86 12.22
C LEU A 147 -7.97 1.38 11.94
N GLY A 148 -7.15 2.19 11.29
CA GLY A 148 -5.71 2.03 11.17
C GLY A 148 -4.91 3.23 11.66
N ASP A 149 -5.52 4.24 12.30
CA ASP A 149 -4.90 5.52 12.64
C ASP A 149 -3.61 5.40 13.48
N SER A 150 -3.45 4.30 14.23
CA SER A 150 -2.19 3.96 14.92
C SER A 150 -0.96 3.95 14.01
N VAL A 151 -1.12 3.77 12.69
CA VAL A 151 -0.01 3.82 11.72
C VAL A 151 0.61 5.21 11.62
N TYR A 152 -0.10 6.27 12.01
CA TYR A 152 0.42 7.64 12.04
C TYR A 152 1.30 7.91 13.27
N MET A 153 1.19 7.10 14.33
CA MET A 153 1.90 7.31 15.59
C MET A 153 3.43 7.52 15.42
N PRO A 154 4.17 6.75 14.59
CA PRO A 154 5.59 7.02 14.38
C PRO A 154 5.85 8.39 13.74
N TYR A 155 4.97 8.83 12.83
CA TYR A 155 5.07 10.14 12.21
C TYR A 155 4.74 11.25 13.19
N ASP A 156 3.64 11.14 13.94
CA ASP A 156 3.26 12.15 14.93
C ASP A 156 4.31 12.33 16.01
N PHE A 157 4.94 11.23 16.44
CA PHE A 157 6.05 11.30 17.37
C PHE A 157 7.23 12.10 16.80
N LEU A 158 7.59 11.89 15.53
CA LEU A 158 8.64 12.64 14.85
C LEU A 158 8.24 14.11 14.66
N ARG A 159 7.03 14.36 14.17
CA ARG A 159 6.47 15.70 13.98
C ARG A 159 6.47 16.49 15.29
N PHE A 160 5.95 15.89 16.37
CA PHE A 160 5.97 16.47 17.70
C PHE A 160 7.39 16.79 18.16
N SER A 161 8.34 15.85 17.96
CA SER A 161 9.73 16.05 18.37
C SER A 161 10.39 17.20 17.61
N PHE A 162 10.25 17.26 16.28
CA PHE A 162 10.88 18.30 15.46
C PHE A 162 10.21 19.67 15.64
N THR A 163 8.89 19.72 15.78
CA THR A 163 8.19 20.98 16.02
C THR A 163 8.48 21.53 17.40
N ASN A 164 8.37 20.71 18.46
CA ASN A 164 8.48 21.22 19.83
C ASN A 164 9.93 21.33 20.34
N LEU A 165 10.83 20.44 19.93
CA LEU A 165 12.22 20.45 20.42
C LEU A 165 13.14 21.31 19.54
N ILE A 166 12.88 21.36 18.23
CA ILE A 166 13.75 22.03 17.25
C ILE A 166 13.13 23.35 16.76
N GLY A 167 11.82 23.58 16.98
CA GLY A 167 11.13 24.80 16.59
C GLY A 167 10.77 24.87 15.10
N LEU A 168 10.74 23.72 14.41
CA LEU A 168 10.33 23.67 13.00
C LEU A 168 8.82 23.91 12.86
N VAL A 169 8.46 24.80 11.92
CA VAL A 169 7.06 25.03 11.54
C VAL A 169 6.44 23.70 11.06
N PRO A 170 5.27 23.28 11.58
CA PRO A 170 4.69 21.98 11.24
C PRO A 170 4.50 21.75 9.75
N ASP A 171 3.90 22.71 9.03
CA ASP A 171 3.68 22.62 7.58
C ASP A 171 4.99 22.43 6.78
N LEU A 172 6.09 23.03 7.25
CA LEU A 172 7.42 22.87 6.65
C LEU A 172 7.96 21.46 6.92
N PHE A 173 7.86 20.96 8.16
CA PHE A 173 8.27 19.60 8.49
C PHE A 173 7.48 18.58 7.68
N ASP A 174 6.16 18.73 7.62
CA ASP A 174 5.25 17.85 6.89
C ASP A 174 5.66 17.76 5.41
N SER A 175 5.93 18.91 4.79
CA SER A 175 6.38 19.00 3.39
C SER A 175 7.76 18.39 3.16
N LEU A 176 8.72 18.64 4.05
CA LEU A 176 10.08 18.08 3.95
C LEU A 176 10.08 16.57 4.15
N PHE A 177 9.33 16.08 5.14
CA PHE A 177 9.20 14.65 5.41
C PHE A 177 8.58 13.91 4.23
N PHE A 178 7.47 14.43 3.69
CA PHE A 178 6.82 13.87 2.50
C PHE A 178 7.81 13.74 1.33
N ASN A 179 8.45 14.84 0.96
CA ASN A 179 9.42 14.86 -0.13
C ASN A 179 10.56 13.87 0.12
N PHE A 180 11.12 13.86 1.34
CA PHE A 180 12.18 12.95 1.72
C PHE A 180 11.78 11.47 1.53
N ILE A 181 10.60 11.06 2.03
CA ILE A 181 10.12 9.69 1.92
C ILE A 181 9.84 9.29 0.46
N VAL A 182 9.26 10.19 -0.34
CA VAL A 182 8.98 9.99 -1.77
C VAL A 182 10.29 9.80 -2.55
N TYR A 183 11.28 10.68 -2.38
CA TYR A 183 12.56 10.55 -3.08
C TYR A 183 13.38 9.35 -2.60
N LEU A 184 13.38 9.08 -1.29
CA LEU A 184 14.08 7.93 -0.72
C LEU A 184 13.47 6.62 -1.23
N SER A 185 12.14 6.50 -1.24
CA SER A 185 11.46 5.31 -1.76
C SER A 185 11.70 5.12 -3.24
N ALA A 186 11.67 6.18 -4.06
CA ALA A 186 12.01 6.12 -5.48
C ALA A 186 13.47 5.66 -5.71
N LEU A 187 14.42 6.16 -4.92
CA LEU A 187 15.82 5.75 -4.98
C LEU A 187 15.99 4.26 -4.60
N ILE A 188 15.36 3.82 -3.50
CA ILE A 188 15.37 2.42 -3.07
C ILE A 188 14.78 1.54 -4.19
N PHE A 189 13.66 1.94 -4.80
CA PHE A 189 13.04 1.22 -5.90
C PHE A 189 14.01 1.07 -7.08
N PHE A 190 14.58 2.18 -7.52
CA PHE A 190 15.50 2.24 -8.64
C PHE A 190 16.71 1.33 -8.45
N VAL A 191 17.39 1.43 -7.30
CA VAL A 191 18.56 0.58 -6.99
C VAL A 191 18.15 -0.89 -6.89
N SER A 192 16.97 -1.17 -6.32
CA SER A 192 16.46 -2.53 -6.18
C SER A 192 16.13 -3.17 -7.53
N CYS A 193 15.46 -2.44 -8.42
CA CYS A 193 15.16 -2.88 -9.79
C CYS A 193 16.43 -3.05 -10.61
N THR A 194 17.36 -2.11 -10.53
CA THR A 194 18.66 -2.22 -11.22
C THR A 194 19.39 -3.50 -10.80
N THR A 195 19.48 -3.75 -9.49
CA THR A 195 20.13 -4.94 -8.95
C THR A 195 19.39 -6.22 -9.37
N TRP A 196 18.06 -6.21 -9.34
CA TRP A 196 17.23 -7.36 -9.71
C TRP A 196 17.34 -7.71 -11.20
N PHE A 197 17.23 -6.72 -12.10
CA PHE A 197 17.41 -6.94 -13.54
C PHE A 197 18.81 -7.44 -13.86
N TYR A 198 19.83 -6.80 -13.29
CA TYR A 198 21.22 -7.23 -13.46
C TYR A 198 21.42 -8.69 -13.02
N ALA A 199 20.92 -9.06 -11.85
CA ALA A 199 20.97 -10.43 -11.36
C ALA A 199 20.23 -11.40 -12.29
N LYS A 200 19.05 -11.00 -12.78
CA LYS A 200 18.23 -11.80 -13.69
C LYS A 200 18.94 -12.06 -15.01
N PHE A 201 19.57 -11.05 -15.61
CA PHE A 201 20.32 -11.17 -16.87
C PHE A 201 21.57 -12.03 -16.73
N ASN A 202 22.20 -12.03 -15.56
CA ASN A 202 23.37 -12.85 -15.27
C ASN A 202 23.04 -14.23 -14.67
N GLY A 203 21.76 -14.61 -14.57
CA GLY A 203 21.34 -15.91 -14.04
C GLY A 203 21.64 -16.11 -12.54
N ILE A 204 21.84 -15.03 -11.79
CA ILE A 204 22.11 -15.07 -10.35
C ILE A 204 20.82 -15.48 -9.62
N LYS A 205 20.91 -16.56 -8.84
CA LYS A 205 19.74 -17.15 -8.16
C LYS A 205 19.43 -16.55 -6.79
N ILE A 206 20.46 -16.13 -6.05
CA ILE A 206 20.34 -15.46 -4.75
C ILE A 206 21.10 -14.13 -4.87
N ILE A 207 20.38 -13.03 -4.65
CA ILE A 207 20.93 -11.68 -4.72
C ILE A 207 21.30 -11.28 -3.30
N ASP A 208 22.59 -11.23 -2.99
CA ASP A 208 23.14 -10.91 -1.66
C ASP A 208 24.09 -9.70 -1.68
N PHE A 209 24.12 -8.96 -2.79
CA PHE A 209 24.95 -7.78 -3.03
C PHE A 209 24.11 -6.50 -3.20
N SER A 210 24.78 -5.34 -3.31
CA SER A 210 24.11 -4.03 -3.43
C SER A 210 23.13 -3.79 -2.27
N ILE A 211 21.96 -3.21 -2.54
CA ILE A 211 20.90 -2.97 -1.55
C ILE A 211 20.37 -4.26 -0.91
N TYR A 212 20.41 -5.38 -1.64
CA TYR A 212 20.00 -6.68 -1.13
C TYR A 212 20.92 -7.20 -0.03
N ARG A 213 22.17 -6.74 0.05
CA ARG A 213 23.07 -7.05 1.18
C ARG A 213 22.48 -6.59 2.52
N TYR A 214 21.71 -5.50 2.51
CA TYR A 214 21.20 -4.85 3.72
C TYR A 214 19.73 -5.15 4.00
N ILE A 215 18.94 -5.43 2.97
CA ILE A 215 17.50 -5.65 3.06
C ILE A 215 17.11 -6.76 2.07
N ARG A 216 16.41 -7.81 2.51
CA ARG A 216 16.02 -8.92 1.61
C ARG A 216 14.94 -8.55 0.61
N HIS A 217 14.02 -7.64 0.99
CA HIS A 217 12.92 -7.20 0.14
C HIS A 217 12.88 -5.67 -0.04
N PRO A 218 13.88 -5.07 -0.69
CA PRO A 218 14.00 -3.62 -0.78
C PRO A 218 12.97 -3.00 -1.74
N GLN A 219 12.48 -3.76 -2.73
CA GLN A 219 11.36 -3.33 -3.59
C GLN A 219 10.07 -3.16 -2.78
N TYR A 220 9.75 -4.12 -1.90
CA TYR A 220 8.59 -4.02 -1.02
C TYR A 220 8.74 -2.91 0.02
N LEU A 221 9.95 -2.71 0.57
CA LEU A 221 10.22 -1.56 1.43
C LEU A 221 9.91 -0.24 0.71
N SER A 222 10.37 -0.10 -0.53
CA SER A 222 10.08 1.09 -1.33
C SER A 222 8.57 1.32 -1.49
N PHE A 223 7.79 0.31 -1.85
CA PHE A 223 6.33 0.45 -1.97
C PHE A 223 5.65 0.85 -0.66
N ILE A 224 6.10 0.29 0.47
CA ILE A 224 5.58 0.63 1.80
C ILE A 224 5.92 2.10 2.13
N LEU A 225 7.17 2.53 1.93
CA LEU A 225 7.59 3.91 2.19
C LEU A 225 6.87 4.90 1.26
N TRP A 226 6.78 4.59 -0.03
CA TRP A 226 6.08 5.40 -1.02
C TRP A 226 4.60 5.61 -0.64
N SER A 227 3.88 4.51 -0.42
CA SER A 227 2.46 4.57 -0.05
C SER A 227 2.23 5.20 1.32
N TYR A 228 3.17 5.05 2.26
CA TYR A 228 3.13 5.76 3.54
C TYR A 228 3.28 7.27 3.35
N GLY A 229 4.22 7.72 2.51
CA GLY A 229 4.35 9.13 2.16
C GLY A 229 3.06 9.72 1.61
N LEU A 230 2.36 8.99 0.75
CA LEU A 230 1.04 9.38 0.23
C LEU A 230 -0.04 9.43 1.32
N LEU A 231 -0.02 8.49 2.26
CA LEU A 231 -0.93 8.49 3.41
C LEU A 231 -0.72 9.71 4.32
N ILE A 232 0.54 10.13 4.52
CA ILE A 232 0.88 11.37 5.25
C ILE A 232 0.46 12.60 4.45
N PHE A 233 0.68 12.61 3.14
CA PHE A 233 0.26 13.70 2.27
C PHE A 233 -1.25 13.94 2.40
N ASP A 234 -2.05 12.88 2.30
CA ASP A 234 -3.51 12.96 2.39
C ASP A 234 -4.01 13.51 3.74
N LYS A 235 -3.38 13.14 4.87
CA LYS A 235 -3.79 13.59 6.21
C LYS A 235 -3.31 15.00 6.58
N TYR A 236 -2.06 15.35 6.27
CA TYR A 236 -1.42 16.56 6.82
C TYR A 236 -1.17 17.67 5.79
N LEU A 237 -0.93 17.33 4.52
CA LEU A 237 -0.59 18.31 3.48
C LEU A 237 -1.77 18.64 2.58
N PHE A 238 -2.62 17.65 2.31
CA PHE A 238 -3.73 17.80 1.42
C PHE A 238 -4.84 18.63 2.09
N ARG A 239 -5.16 19.76 1.45
CA ARG A 239 -6.22 20.67 1.89
C ARG A 239 -7.27 20.75 0.78
N PRO A 240 -8.35 19.96 0.85
CA PRO A 240 -9.38 20.02 -0.17
C PRO A 240 -10.05 21.40 -0.18
N PRO A 241 -10.38 21.95 -1.36
CA PRO A 241 -11.03 23.24 -1.45
C PRO A 241 -12.39 23.22 -0.73
N LYS A 242 -12.71 24.29 0.00
CA LYS A 242 -14.02 24.53 0.63
C LYS A 242 -14.56 23.37 1.51
N GLY A 243 -13.67 22.58 2.13
CA GLY A 243 -14.04 21.64 3.20
C GLY A 243 -14.64 20.30 2.75
N GLY A 244 -14.58 19.92 1.47
CA GLY A 244 -14.95 18.56 1.06
C GLY A 244 -13.94 17.55 1.59
N TYR A 245 -14.32 16.67 2.50
CA TYR A 245 -13.36 15.77 3.16
C TYR A 245 -13.86 14.33 3.15
N PHE A 246 -13.00 13.42 2.70
CA PHE A 246 -13.14 11.99 2.94
C PHE A 246 -11.93 11.60 3.78
N ALA A 247 -12.16 10.94 4.91
CA ALA A 247 -11.07 10.60 5.81
C ALA A 247 -10.01 9.76 5.08
N PRO A 248 -8.72 10.00 5.37
CA PRO A 248 -7.66 9.12 4.91
C PRO A 248 -8.01 7.66 5.22
N PRO A 249 -7.59 6.68 4.42
CA PRO A 249 -7.96 5.28 4.63
C PRO A 249 -6.81 4.49 5.27
N PRO A 250 -6.35 4.80 6.50
CA PRO A 250 -5.22 4.10 7.10
C PRO A 250 -5.52 2.61 7.29
N LEU A 251 -6.77 2.20 7.50
CA LEU A 251 -7.15 0.78 7.51
C LEU A 251 -6.86 0.12 6.16
N VAL A 252 -7.22 0.76 5.05
CA VAL A 252 -7.00 0.19 3.72
C VAL A 252 -5.51 0.17 3.39
N TRP A 253 -4.77 1.22 3.76
CA TRP A 253 -3.31 1.22 3.67
C TRP A 253 -2.70 0.07 4.49
N LEU A 254 -3.17 -0.15 5.71
CA LEU A 254 -2.71 -1.23 6.59
C LEU A 254 -2.95 -2.62 5.95
N ILE A 255 -4.13 -2.83 5.36
CA ILE A 255 -4.46 -4.06 4.62
C ILE A 255 -3.51 -4.26 3.42
N VAL A 256 -3.19 -3.19 2.67
CA VAL A 256 -2.23 -3.24 1.56
C VAL A 256 -0.84 -3.61 2.07
N VAL A 257 -0.36 -2.97 3.14
CA VAL A 257 0.94 -3.28 3.76
C VAL A 257 0.99 -4.73 4.23
N PHE A 258 -0.05 -5.23 4.89
CA PHE A 258 -0.10 -6.64 5.28
C PHE A 258 -0.14 -7.59 4.10
N THR A 259 -0.79 -7.21 3.00
CA THR A 259 -0.75 -7.99 1.77
C THR A 259 0.67 -8.05 1.20
N ILE A 260 1.38 -6.92 1.16
CA ILE A 260 2.79 -6.85 0.74
C ILE A 260 3.67 -7.71 1.66
N LEU A 261 3.49 -7.60 2.98
CA LEU A 261 4.22 -8.39 3.97
C LEU A 261 3.93 -9.90 3.85
N ALA A 262 2.67 -10.28 3.57
CA ALA A 262 2.29 -11.66 3.36
C ALA A 262 2.99 -12.25 2.13
N VAL A 263 3.00 -11.51 1.01
CA VAL A 263 3.71 -11.91 -0.22
C VAL A 263 5.21 -12.02 0.03
N ALA A 264 5.81 -11.02 0.70
CA ALA A 264 7.22 -11.03 1.04
C ALA A 264 7.62 -12.24 1.91
N LEU A 265 6.83 -12.55 2.95
CA LEU A 265 7.07 -13.70 3.83
C LEU A 265 6.90 -15.03 3.07
N TYR A 266 5.91 -15.10 2.17
CA TYR A 266 5.70 -16.27 1.33
C TYR A 266 6.87 -16.50 0.37
N GLU A 267 7.38 -15.45 -0.27
CA GLU A 267 8.57 -15.51 -1.13
C GLU A 267 9.83 -15.90 -0.36
N ASP A 268 10.06 -15.33 0.82
CA ASP A 268 11.18 -15.65 1.71
C ASP A 268 11.14 -17.14 2.11
N SER A 269 9.94 -17.68 2.40
CA SER A 269 9.76 -19.12 2.65
C SER A 269 10.00 -19.98 1.40
N ALA A 270 9.48 -19.57 0.24
CA ALA A 270 9.69 -20.28 -1.01
C ALA A 270 11.17 -20.35 -1.41
N MET A 271 11.92 -19.26 -1.20
CA MET A 271 13.36 -19.20 -1.40
C MET A 271 14.10 -20.15 -0.47
N PHE A 272 13.72 -20.19 0.82
CA PHE A 272 14.31 -21.14 1.76
C PHE A 272 14.05 -22.60 1.38
N ARG A 273 12.84 -22.94 0.93
CA ARG A 273 12.51 -24.29 0.44
C ARG A 273 13.31 -24.68 -0.80
N THR A 274 13.60 -23.73 -1.67
CA THR A 274 14.28 -23.96 -2.94
C THR A 274 15.81 -24.06 -2.77
N PHE A 275 16.39 -23.22 -1.92
CA PHE A 275 17.84 -23.06 -1.79
C PHE A 275 18.41 -23.52 -0.44
N GLY A 276 17.56 -23.97 0.49
CA GLY A 276 17.95 -24.55 1.77
C GLY A 276 18.90 -23.66 2.57
N GLN A 277 19.96 -24.26 3.10
CA GLN A 277 20.94 -23.59 3.97
C GLN A 277 21.63 -22.40 3.31
N LYS A 278 21.85 -22.42 1.99
CA LYS A 278 22.50 -21.30 1.28
C LYS A 278 21.69 -20.00 1.42
N TYR A 279 20.37 -20.09 1.28
CA TYR A 279 19.50 -18.95 1.56
C TYR A 279 19.33 -18.70 3.06
N GLY A 280 19.35 -19.76 3.89
CA GLY A 280 19.34 -19.65 5.34
C GLY A 280 20.47 -18.79 5.90
N GLU A 281 21.69 -18.90 5.37
CA GLU A 281 22.83 -18.06 5.75
C GLU A 281 22.62 -16.59 5.41
N TYR A 282 22.14 -16.30 4.19
CA TYR A 282 21.77 -14.95 3.78
C TYR A 282 20.66 -14.38 4.68
N ARG A 283 19.63 -15.18 4.99
CA ARG A 283 18.52 -14.82 5.88
C ARG A 283 18.96 -14.46 7.30
N ARG A 284 20.00 -15.11 7.81
CA ARG A 284 20.57 -14.82 9.14
C ARG A 284 21.39 -13.52 9.17
N LYS A 285 22.04 -13.17 8.05
CA LYS A 285 22.92 -12.00 7.94
C LYS A 285 22.16 -10.72 7.57
N THR A 286 21.13 -10.83 6.74
CA THR A 286 20.45 -9.68 6.14
C THR A 286 19.03 -9.54 6.71
N PRO A 287 18.64 -8.35 7.23
CA PRO A 287 17.28 -8.04 7.66
C PRO A 287 16.18 -8.26 6.60
N PHE A 288 14.94 -8.50 7.03
CA PHE A 288 13.82 -8.82 6.13
C PHE A 288 13.39 -7.62 5.25
N ILE A 289 12.84 -6.57 5.85
CA ILE A 289 12.36 -5.35 5.15
C ILE A 289 13.02 -4.10 5.73
N THR A 290 13.00 -3.93 7.05
CA THR A 290 13.65 -2.80 7.73
C THR A 290 14.91 -3.28 8.47
N PRO A 291 16.03 -2.53 8.42
CA PRO A 291 17.25 -2.85 9.15
C PRO A 291 17.11 -2.52 10.64
N LEU A 292 16.25 -3.25 11.34
CA LEU A 292 16.00 -3.07 12.77
C LEU A 292 17.11 -3.72 13.63
N PRO A 293 17.42 -3.15 14.80
CA PRO A 293 18.25 -3.81 15.81
C PRO A 293 17.73 -5.22 16.13
N LYS A 294 18.65 -6.17 16.34
CA LYS A 294 18.33 -7.59 16.62
C LYS A 294 17.42 -7.77 17.84
N VAL A 295 17.42 -6.83 18.78
CA VAL A 295 16.54 -6.85 19.96
C VAL A 295 15.09 -6.61 19.55
N ILE A 296 14.83 -5.56 18.76
CA ILE A 296 13.49 -5.22 18.25
C ILE A 296 12.97 -6.34 17.35
N SER A 297 13.79 -6.83 16.42
CA SER A 297 13.40 -7.94 15.54
C SER A 297 13.02 -9.22 16.32
N ARG A 298 13.73 -9.53 17.40
CA ARG A 298 13.40 -10.67 18.29
C ARG A 298 12.09 -10.43 19.06
N GLY A 299 11.83 -9.20 19.50
CA GLY A 299 10.57 -8.82 20.13
C GLY A 299 9.37 -9.00 19.19
N ILE A 300 9.48 -8.52 17.94
CA ILE A 300 8.43 -8.69 16.93
C ILE A 300 8.17 -10.18 16.62
N LEU A 301 9.18 -11.03 16.67
CA LEU A 301 8.99 -12.47 16.43
C LEU A 301 8.62 -13.27 17.69
N PHE A 302 8.55 -12.64 18.86
CA PHE A 302 8.25 -13.32 20.13
C PHE A 302 6.89 -14.07 20.14
N PRO A 303 5.75 -13.45 19.78
CA PRO A 303 4.46 -14.16 19.82
C PRO A 303 4.46 -15.37 18.88
N PHE A 304 5.10 -15.24 17.72
CA PHE A 304 5.26 -16.34 16.77
C PHE A 304 6.12 -17.48 17.32
N ARG A 305 7.29 -17.16 17.87
CA ARG A 305 8.22 -18.15 18.45
C ARG A 305 7.57 -18.92 19.59
N LYS A 306 6.77 -18.23 20.42
CA LYS A 306 6.01 -18.86 21.50
C LYS A 306 4.93 -19.82 20.96
N ALA A 307 4.21 -19.42 19.91
CA ALA A 307 3.13 -20.22 19.33
C ALA A 307 3.64 -21.44 18.53
N PHE A 308 4.67 -21.27 17.69
CA PHE A 308 5.09 -22.29 16.72
C PHE A 308 6.45 -22.93 17.00
N LYS A 309 7.21 -22.45 18.01
CA LYS A 309 8.57 -22.92 18.36
C LYS A 309 9.54 -22.89 17.17
N LYS A 310 9.33 -21.97 16.24
CA LYS A 310 10.17 -21.74 15.05
C LYS A 310 10.69 -20.30 15.05
N GLU A 311 11.85 -20.09 14.44
CA GLU A 311 12.39 -18.73 14.28
C GLU A 311 11.64 -17.91 13.22
N TYR A 312 11.04 -18.59 12.24
CA TYR A 312 10.43 -17.96 11.07
C TYR A 312 9.16 -18.64 10.60
N PRO A 313 8.20 -17.89 10.03
CA PRO A 313 7.03 -18.47 9.38
C PRO A 313 7.43 -19.12 8.06
N GLU A 314 6.93 -20.33 7.83
CA GLU A 314 7.15 -21.10 6.62
C GLU A 314 5.84 -21.50 5.94
N ARG A 315 4.76 -21.64 6.70
CA ARG A 315 3.44 -22.04 6.15
C ARG A 315 2.51 -20.84 6.02
N TRP A 316 1.57 -20.91 5.08
CA TRP A 316 0.65 -19.79 4.81
C TRP A 316 -0.19 -19.41 6.04
N PHE A 317 -0.61 -20.39 6.85
CA PHE A 317 -1.37 -20.12 8.08
C PHE A 317 -0.50 -19.51 9.19
N GLU A 318 0.80 -19.82 9.21
CA GLU A 318 1.77 -19.21 10.14
C GLU A 318 1.93 -17.71 9.82
N ILE A 319 2.02 -17.39 8.52
CA ILE A 319 2.04 -16.00 8.04
C ILE A 319 0.74 -15.29 8.40
N ALA A 320 -0.42 -15.90 8.11
CA ALA A 320 -1.72 -15.34 8.43
C ALA A 320 -1.91 -15.09 9.94
N PHE A 321 -1.42 -16.00 10.79
CA PHE A 321 -1.47 -15.86 12.24
C PHE A 321 -0.67 -14.65 12.74
N ILE A 322 0.58 -14.49 12.28
CA ILE A 322 1.42 -13.34 12.67
C ILE A 322 0.76 -12.03 12.23
N LEU A 323 0.35 -11.95 10.97
CA LEU A 323 -0.27 -10.74 10.43
C LEU A 323 -1.61 -10.45 11.10
N GLY A 324 -2.37 -11.47 11.46
CA GLY A 324 -3.62 -11.34 12.21
C GLY A 324 -3.41 -10.76 13.61
N ILE A 325 -2.41 -11.24 14.35
CA ILE A 325 -2.06 -10.68 15.67
C ILE A 325 -1.66 -9.21 15.56
N TYR A 326 -0.75 -8.88 14.64
CA TYR A 326 -0.29 -7.50 14.48
C TYR A 326 -1.38 -6.57 13.93
N GLY A 327 -2.24 -7.08 13.04
CA GLY A 327 -3.38 -6.34 12.54
C GLY A 327 -4.40 -6.03 13.61
N LEU A 328 -4.77 -7.02 14.43
CA LEU A 328 -5.66 -6.79 15.57
C LEU A 328 -5.04 -5.83 16.57
N ALA A 329 -3.74 -5.96 16.87
CA ALA A 329 -3.05 -5.05 17.77
C ALA A 329 -3.11 -3.59 17.26
N LEU A 330 -2.81 -3.37 15.97
CA LEU A 330 -2.86 -2.03 15.36
C LEU A 330 -4.29 -1.47 15.31
N ILE A 331 -5.29 -2.30 14.98
CA ILE A 331 -6.70 -1.87 15.00
C ILE A 331 -7.13 -1.49 16.42
N ILE A 332 -6.82 -2.32 17.43
CA ILE A 332 -7.16 -2.04 18.83
C ILE A 332 -6.47 -0.75 19.31
N THR A 333 -5.19 -0.55 18.98
CA THR A 333 -4.52 0.70 19.33
C THR A 333 -5.08 1.90 18.59
N SER A 334 -5.66 1.72 17.41
CA SER A 334 -6.31 2.80 16.66
C SER A 334 -7.64 3.22 17.29
N ILE A 335 -8.28 2.37 18.08
CA ILE A 335 -9.48 2.75 18.86
C ILE A 335 -9.10 3.64 20.06
N LEU A 336 -7.86 3.53 20.54
CA LEU A 336 -7.34 4.27 21.70
C LEU A 336 -6.55 5.54 21.33
N TYR A 337 -6.12 5.63 20.06
CA TYR A 337 -5.43 6.76 19.47
C TYR A 337 -6.47 7.79 19.01
#